data_AF-A0A7W8S6I7-F1
#
_entry.id   AF-A0A7W8S6I7-F1
#
_cell.length_a   1.000
_cell.length_b   1.000
_cell.length_c   1.000
_cell.angle_alpha   90.00
_cell.angle_beta   90.00
_cell.angle_gamma   90.00
#
_symmetry.space_group_name_H-M   'P 1'
#
loop_
_entity.id
_entity.type
_entity.pdbx_description
1 polymer ?
#
loop_
_entity_poly.entity_id
_entity_poly.type
_entity_poly.pdbx_seq_one_letter_code
_entity_poly.pdbx_strand_id
1 'polypeptide(L)'
;MFALGTVLGAYWGPLGSYLRASGIGDFIRTIAPVIGAVVAIFVLWWQANRARYTMRIDLILKLADRFDSPEMRKTRAKAARALTASEETNDDAVGDLLDFLEQIGFLLSRRAIDLDAVYEFFEAWIVPYSQKTASYRTRFRVIDDAPDLYANLDRLFNALTNREMRTTGKAPHRTPEQIDDFLKREAALSPKRLWGMCGR
;
A
#
# COMPACT_ATOMS: atom_id res chain seq x y z
N MET A 1 -21.41 25.64 -41.44
CA MET A 1 -20.31 25.86 -40.47
C MET A 1 -19.73 27.29 -40.48
N PHE A 2 -20.37 28.29 -41.09
CA PHE A 2 -19.89 29.69 -41.06
C PHE A 2 -20.74 30.64 -40.18
N ALA A 3 -21.95 30.24 -39.78
CA ALA A 3 -22.87 31.11 -39.05
C ALA A 3 -22.63 31.16 -37.53
N LEU A 4 -21.87 30.20 -36.95
CA LEU A 4 -21.57 30.18 -35.51
C LEU A 4 -20.35 31.07 -35.14
N GLY A 5 -19.46 31.32 -36.10
CA GLY A 5 -18.30 32.20 -35.90
C GLY A 5 -18.65 33.69 -35.89
N THR A 6 -19.69 34.10 -36.63
CA THR A 6 -20.14 35.50 -36.71
C THR A 6 -20.91 35.93 -35.47
N VAL A 7 -21.67 35.03 -34.84
CA VAL A 7 -22.42 35.32 -33.61
C VAL A 7 -21.47 35.47 -32.41
N LEU A 8 -20.41 34.65 -32.33
CA LEU A 8 -19.38 34.82 -31.30
C LEU A 8 -18.56 36.12 -31.52
N GLY A 9 -18.21 36.46 -32.77
CA GLY A 9 -17.50 37.72 -33.05
C GLY A 9 -18.31 38.99 -32.73
N ALA A 10 -19.62 38.97 -32.98
CA ALA A 10 -20.51 40.12 -32.77
C ALA A 10 -20.76 40.46 -31.29
N TYR A 11 -20.65 39.49 -30.37
CA TYR A 11 -20.78 39.74 -28.94
C TYR A 11 -19.44 40.12 -28.28
N TRP A 12 -18.29 39.69 -28.81
CA TRP A 12 -16.98 40.05 -28.28
C TRP A 12 -16.54 41.47 -28.63
N GLY A 13 -16.94 42.00 -29.79
CA GLY A 13 -16.61 43.38 -30.20
C GLY A 13 -17.17 44.47 -29.26
N PRO A 14 -18.48 44.47 -28.94
CA PRO A 14 -19.10 45.41 -28.01
C PRO A 14 -18.66 45.19 -26.55
N LEU A 15 -18.51 43.93 -26.11
CA LEU A 15 -18.04 43.61 -24.76
C LEU A 15 -16.60 44.09 -24.54
N GLY A 16 -15.73 43.90 -25.54
CA GLY A 16 -14.35 44.35 -25.51
C GLY A 16 -14.20 45.88 -25.54
N SER A 17 -15.16 46.61 -26.12
CA SER A 17 -15.18 48.07 -26.11
C SER A 17 -15.79 48.64 -24.83
N TYR A 18 -16.79 47.98 -24.23
CA TYR A 18 -17.37 48.35 -22.94
C TYR A 18 -16.40 48.12 -21.75
N LEU A 19 -15.65 47.02 -21.80
CA LEU A 19 -14.57 46.73 -20.83
C LEU A 19 -13.36 47.66 -21.00
N ARG A 20 -13.17 48.27 -22.17
CA ARG A 20 -12.08 49.22 -22.45
C ARG A 20 -12.44 50.67 -22.12
N ALA A 21 -13.73 51.00 -22.13
CA ALA A 21 -14.25 52.33 -21.77
C ALA A 21 -14.45 52.52 -20.25
N SER A 22 -14.57 51.42 -19.50
CA SER A 22 -14.53 51.43 -18.04
C SER A 22 -13.11 51.05 -17.59
N GLY A 23 -12.56 51.68 -16.55
CA GLY A 23 -11.24 51.32 -15.97
C GLY A 23 -11.12 49.87 -15.44
N ILE A 24 -12.15 49.06 -15.69
CA ILE A 24 -12.29 47.64 -15.40
C ILE A 24 -11.39 46.79 -16.33
N GLY A 25 -11.14 47.23 -17.57
CA GLY A 25 -10.31 46.50 -18.54
C GLY A 25 -8.85 46.34 -18.10
N ASP A 26 -8.29 47.35 -17.47
CA ASP A 26 -6.91 47.30 -16.94
C ASP A 26 -6.84 46.45 -15.67
N PHE A 27 -7.84 46.55 -14.79
CA PHE A 27 -7.97 45.69 -13.61
C PHE A 27 -8.04 44.20 -13.97
N ILE A 28 -8.85 43.85 -14.98
CA ILE A 28 -8.95 42.46 -15.47
C ILE A 28 -7.61 41.99 -16.05
N ARG A 29 -6.90 42.83 -16.82
CA ARG A 29 -5.58 42.47 -17.38
C ARG A 29 -4.52 42.22 -16.32
N THR A 30 -4.53 42.98 -15.23
CA THR A 30 -3.57 42.81 -14.14
C THR A 30 -3.90 41.59 -13.28
N ILE A 31 -5.18 41.29 -13.04
CA ILE A 31 -5.59 40.25 -12.09
C ILE A 31 -5.81 38.88 -12.76
N ALA A 32 -6.21 38.84 -14.03
CA ALA A 32 -6.38 37.59 -14.78
C ALA A 32 -5.18 36.63 -14.72
N PRO A 33 -3.92 37.06 -14.91
CA PRO A 33 -2.78 36.14 -14.81
C PRO A 33 -2.58 35.63 -13.38
N VAL A 34 -2.85 36.43 -12.35
CA VAL A 34 -2.74 36.03 -10.94
C VAL A 34 -3.79 34.97 -10.61
N ILE A 35 -5.05 35.19 -11.00
CA ILE A 35 -6.13 34.21 -10.81
C ILE A 35 -5.81 32.93 -11.60
N GLY A 36 -5.37 33.06 -12.85
CA GLY A 36 -4.96 31.92 -13.67
C GLY A 36 -3.85 31.10 -13.02
N ALA A 37 -2.83 31.74 -12.45
CA ALA A 37 -1.76 31.08 -11.73
C ALA A 37 -2.25 30.36 -10.46
N VAL A 38 -3.12 31.00 -9.67
CA VAL A 38 -3.70 30.38 -8.46
C VAL A 38 -4.54 29.15 -8.81
N VAL A 39 -5.40 29.25 -9.83
CA VAL A 39 -6.19 28.12 -10.32
C VAL A 39 -5.29 27.00 -10.84
N ALA A 40 -4.25 27.33 -11.60
CA ALA A 40 -3.29 26.33 -12.10
C ALA A 40 -2.58 25.61 -10.95
N ILE A 41 -2.11 26.33 -9.93
CA ILE A 41 -1.49 25.74 -8.73
C ILE A 41 -2.48 24.80 -8.02
N PHE A 42 -3.73 25.23 -7.83
CA PHE A 42 -4.75 24.42 -7.19
C PHE A 42 -5.06 23.13 -7.97
N VAL A 43 -5.20 23.25 -9.30
CA VAL A 43 -5.43 22.10 -10.18
C VAL A 43 -4.23 21.15 -10.16
N LEU A 44 -3.00 21.65 -10.21
CA LEU A 44 -1.78 20.84 -10.12
C LEU A 44 -1.69 20.12 -8.78
N TRP A 45 -2.02 20.81 -7.68
CA TRP A 45 -2.04 20.23 -6.34
C TRP A 45 -3.09 19.10 -6.24
N TRP A 46 -4.30 19.33 -6.75
CA TRP A 46 -5.33 18.30 -6.83
C TRP A 46 -4.83 17.11 -7.66
N GLN A 47 -4.34 17.34 -8.88
CA GLN A 47 -3.86 16.28 -9.76
C GLN A 47 -2.73 15.47 -9.11
N ALA A 48 -1.78 16.13 -8.46
CA ALA A 48 -0.70 15.47 -7.73
C ALA A 48 -1.25 14.62 -6.58
N ASN A 49 -2.24 15.12 -5.83
CA ASN A 49 -2.85 14.36 -4.74
C ASN A 49 -3.63 13.14 -5.26
N ARG A 50 -4.39 13.31 -6.35
CA ARG A 50 -5.13 12.21 -7.00
C ARG A 50 -4.19 11.15 -7.56
N ALA A 51 -3.10 11.56 -8.20
CA ALA A 51 -2.08 10.65 -8.72
C ALA A 51 -1.43 9.82 -7.60
N ARG A 52 -1.11 10.45 -6.47
CA ARG A 52 -0.58 9.75 -5.27
C ARG A 52 -1.57 8.73 -4.73
N TYR A 53 -2.86 9.07 -4.68
CA TYR A 53 -3.88 8.13 -4.22
C TYR A 53 -3.99 6.89 -5.13
N THR A 54 -4.09 7.09 -6.45
CA THR A 54 -4.13 5.97 -7.39
C THR A 54 -2.89 5.09 -7.29
N MET A 55 -1.70 5.69 -7.15
CA MET A 55 -0.44 4.95 -6.99
C MET A 55 -0.43 4.09 -5.72
N ARG A 56 -0.94 4.60 -4.59
CA ARG A 56 -1.03 3.83 -3.33
C ARG A 56 -1.90 2.58 -3.48
N ILE A 57 -3.03 2.72 -4.16
CA ILE A 57 -3.96 1.59 -4.41
C ILE A 57 -3.33 0.59 -5.38
N ASP A 58 -2.69 1.06 -6.45
CA ASP A 58 -1.99 0.16 -7.38
C ASP A 58 -0.85 -0.61 -6.67
N LEU A 59 -0.10 0.04 -5.78
CA LEU A 59 0.95 -0.60 -5.00
C LEU A 59 0.40 -1.68 -4.05
N ILE A 60 -0.69 -1.42 -3.32
CA ILE A 60 -1.24 -2.43 -2.40
C ILE A 60 -1.81 -3.64 -3.17
N LEU A 61 -2.47 -3.41 -4.30
CA LEU A 61 -2.97 -4.49 -5.15
C LEU A 61 -1.84 -5.32 -5.73
N LYS A 62 -0.76 -4.69 -6.21
CA LYS A 62 0.45 -5.41 -6.68
C LYS A 62 1.11 -6.24 -5.58
N LEU A 63 1.16 -5.72 -4.35
CA LEU A 63 1.66 -6.48 -3.21
C LEU A 63 0.75 -7.67 -2.92
N ALA A 64 -0.57 -7.50 -2.98
CA ALA A 64 -1.54 -8.57 -2.76
C ALA A 64 -1.41 -9.66 -3.84
N ASP A 65 -1.33 -9.26 -5.10
CA ASP A 65 -1.11 -10.17 -6.23
C ASP A 65 0.21 -10.93 -6.09
N ARG A 66 1.29 -10.25 -5.69
CA ARG A 66 2.58 -10.91 -5.40
C ARG A 66 2.47 -11.87 -4.22
N PHE A 67 1.73 -11.51 -3.18
CA PHE A 67 1.55 -12.34 -2.00
C PHE A 67 0.74 -13.60 -2.28
N ASP A 68 -0.22 -13.52 -3.21
CA ASP A 68 -1.05 -14.64 -3.67
C ASP A 68 -0.44 -15.43 -4.83
N SER A 69 0.74 -15.02 -5.31
CA SER A 69 1.48 -15.75 -6.33
C SER A 69 1.75 -17.21 -5.92
N PRO A 70 1.78 -18.16 -6.87
CA PRO A 70 2.11 -19.55 -6.59
C PRO A 70 3.45 -19.71 -5.86
N GLU A 71 4.42 -18.87 -6.17
CA GLU A 71 5.75 -18.83 -5.54
C GLU A 71 5.62 -18.43 -4.08
N MET A 72 4.98 -17.29 -3.78
CA MET A 72 4.85 -16.83 -2.41
C MET A 72 3.98 -17.78 -1.57
N ARG A 73 2.94 -18.38 -2.14
CA ARG A 73 2.15 -19.42 -1.46
C ARG A 73 2.98 -20.66 -1.10
N LYS A 74 3.91 -21.08 -1.97
CA LYS A 74 4.85 -22.16 -1.65
C LYS A 74 5.78 -21.75 -0.51
N THR A 75 6.31 -20.53 -0.55
CA THR A 75 7.16 -19.98 0.51
C THR A 75 6.43 -19.94 1.84
N ARG A 76 5.18 -19.45 1.89
CA ARG A 76 4.35 -19.45 3.10
C ARG A 76 4.07 -20.85 3.62
N ALA A 77 3.76 -21.80 2.73
CA ALA A 77 3.55 -23.19 3.12
C ALA A 77 4.82 -23.83 3.72
N LYS A 78 5.99 -23.55 3.14
CA LYS A 78 7.28 -24.05 3.65
C LYS A 78 7.63 -23.39 4.98
N ALA A 79 7.50 -22.06 5.08
CA ALA A 79 7.69 -21.31 6.31
C ALA A 79 6.77 -21.81 7.44
N ALA A 80 5.49 -22.05 7.14
CA ALA A 80 4.53 -22.53 8.13
C ALA A 80 4.89 -23.94 8.64
N ARG A 81 5.33 -24.85 7.76
CA ARG A 81 5.82 -26.19 8.17
C ARG A 81 7.06 -26.08 9.03
N ALA A 82 8.00 -25.22 8.66
CA ALA A 82 9.24 -25.00 9.41
C ALA A 82 8.95 -24.45 10.82
N LEU A 83 8.09 -23.43 10.91
CA LEU A 83 7.68 -22.81 12.18
C LEU A 83 6.81 -23.71 13.06
N THR A 84 6.10 -24.67 12.46
CA THR A 84 5.36 -25.70 13.21
C THR A 84 6.30 -26.75 13.79
N ALA A 85 7.37 -27.11 13.06
CA ALA A 85 8.34 -28.09 13.51
C ALA A 85 9.27 -27.55 14.61
N SER A 86 9.70 -26.30 14.47
CA SER A 86 10.54 -25.64 15.47
C SER A 86 10.45 -24.11 15.35
N GLU A 87 10.30 -23.43 16.48
CA GLU A 87 10.38 -21.95 16.54
C GLU A 87 11.78 -21.43 16.23
N GLU A 88 12.80 -22.29 16.38
CA GLU A 88 14.20 -22.00 16.13
C GLU A 88 14.68 -22.46 14.75
N THR A 89 13.75 -22.66 13.81
CA THR A 89 14.11 -23.04 12.44
C THR A 89 15.07 -22.04 11.77
N ASN A 90 15.92 -22.54 10.87
CA ASN A 90 16.79 -21.75 9.99
C ASN A 90 16.34 -21.89 8.52
N ASP A 91 15.08 -22.27 8.27
CA ASP A 91 14.59 -22.43 6.91
C ASP A 91 14.47 -21.05 6.22
N ASP A 92 15.17 -20.89 5.10
CA ASP A 92 15.20 -19.67 4.29
C ASP A 92 13.81 -19.14 3.94
N ALA A 93 12.79 -20.01 3.83
CA ALA A 93 11.43 -19.59 3.51
C ALA A 93 10.82 -18.71 4.61
N VAL A 94 11.25 -18.85 5.87
CA VAL A 94 10.87 -17.94 6.96
C VAL A 94 11.48 -16.57 6.72
N GLY A 95 12.77 -16.50 6.36
CA GLY A 95 13.45 -15.27 5.97
C GLY A 95 12.76 -14.58 4.80
N ASP A 96 12.55 -15.30 3.68
CA ASP A 96 11.89 -14.77 2.48
C ASP A 96 10.50 -14.18 2.76
N LEU A 97 9.72 -14.85 3.63
CA LEU A 97 8.43 -14.35 4.08
C LEU A 97 8.57 -13.08 4.93
N LEU A 98 9.48 -13.07 5.89
CA LEU A 98 9.71 -11.92 6.75
C LEU A 98 10.23 -10.71 5.96
N ASP A 99 11.07 -10.93 4.95
CA ASP A 99 11.56 -9.89 4.04
C ASP A 99 10.42 -9.26 3.24
N PHE A 100 9.44 -10.06 2.81
CA PHE A 100 8.23 -9.54 2.18
C PHE A 100 7.39 -8.68 3.14
N LEU A 101 7.20 -9.14 4.39
CA LEU A 101 6.46 -8.36 5.39
C LEU A 101 7.22 -7.09 5.83
N GLU A 102 8.54 -7.16 5.91
CA GLU A 102 9.44 -6.02 6.15
C GLU A 102 9.30 -4.97 5.05
N GLN A 103 9.20 -5.41 3.78
CA GLN A 103 8.95 -4.52 2.65
C GLN A 103 7.61 -3.78 2.78
N ILE A 104 6.55 -4.45 3.25
CA ILE A 104 5.27 -3.79 3.54
C ILE A 104 5.46 -2.74 4.63
N GLY A 105 6.14 -3.08 5.72
CA GLY A 105 6.44 -2.15 6.81
C GLY A 105 7.24 -0.93 6.35
N PHE A 106 8.24 -1.15 5.49
CA PHE A 106 9.03 -0.08 4.89
C PHE A 106 8.17 0.86 4.04
N LEU A 107 7.33 0.33 3.15
CA LEU A 107 6.44 1.13 2.31
C LEU A 107 5.42 1.92 3.13
N LEU A 108 4.90 1.32 4.21
CA LEU A 108 4.02 1.99 5.15
C LEU A 108 4.74 3.16 5.84
N SER A 109 5.97 2.94 6.32
CA SER A 109 6.77 3.98 6.99
C SER A 109 7.05 5.19 6.07
N ARG A 110 7.16 4.95 4.77
CA ARG A 110 7.35 5.97 3.73
C ARG A 110 6.04 6.62 3.25
N ARG A 111 4.89 6.25 3.82
CA ARG A 111 3.55 6.69 3.38
C ARG A 111 3.28 6.39 1.89
N ALA A 112 3.94 5.35 1.36
CA ALA A 112 3.77 4.86 0.00
C ALA A 112 2.56 3.94 -0.12
N ILE A 113 2.12 3.34 0.98
CA ILE A 113 0.86 2.62 1.14
C ILE A 113 0.14 3.13 2.40
N ASP A 114 -1.16 2.88 2.47
CA ASP A 114 -2.03 3.34 3.56
C ASP A 114 -2.22 2.26 4.63
N LEU A 115 -2.32 2.65 5.90
CA LEU A 115 -2.47 1.70 7.02
C LEU A 115 -3.80 0.94 6.95
N ASP A 116 -4.88 1.59 6.53
CA ASP A 116 -6.19 0.95 6.41
C ASP A 116 -6.18 -0.10 5.30
N ALA A 117 -5.51 0.20 4.19
CA ALA A 117 -5.31 -0.77 3.11
C ALA A 117 -4.45 -1.95 3.57
N VAL A 118 -3.36 -1.71 4.31
CA VAL A 118 -2.55 -2.82 4.84
C VAL A 118 -3.33 -3.68 5.83
N TYR A 119 -4.15 -3.06 6.68
CA TYR A 119 -5.03 -3.79 7.59
C TYR A 119 -5.99 -4.71 6.82
N GLU A 120 -6.72 -4.15 5.85
CA GLU A 120 -7.73 -4.89 5.08
C GLU A 120 -7.12 -6.05 4.29
N PHE A 121 -5.96 -5.84 3.67
CA PHE A 121 -5.36 -6.84 2.79
C PHE A 121 -4.43 -7.83 3.49
N PHE A 122 -3.82 -7.48 4.63
CA PHE A 122 -2.69 -8.26 5.17
C PHE A 122 -2.72 -8.53 6.68
N GLU A 123 -3.63 -7.93 7.47
CA GLU A 123 -3.66 -8.13 8.94
C GLU A 123 -3.66 -9.62 9.31
N ALA A 124 -4.51 -10.40 8.62
CA ALA A 124 -4.74 -11.81 8.93
C ALA A 124 -3.48 -12.68 8.83
N TRP A 125 -2.44 -12.22 8.10
CA TRP A 125 -1.15 -12.89 7.98
C TRP A 125 -0.06 -12.20 8.80
N ILE A 126 0.00 -10.86 8.79
CA ILE A 126 1.06 -10.10 9.49
C ILE A 126 1.04 -10.42 10.99
N VAL A 127 -0.15 -10.42 11.60
CA VAL A 127 -0.30 -10.60 13.05
C VAL A 127 0.24 -11.96 13.50
N PRO A 128 -0.28 -13.12 13.02
CA PRO A 128 0.20 -14.42 13.49
C PRO A 128 1.67 -14.67 13.13
N TYR A 129 2.15 -14.26 11.95
CA TYR A 129 3.57 -14.43 11.61
C TYR A 129 4.48 -13.56 12.47
N SER A 130 4.12 -12.30 12.74
CA SER A 130 4.89 -11.42 13.61
C SER A 130 5.00 -12.01 15.02
N GLN A 131 3.90 -12.54 15.57
CA GLN A 131 3.88 -13.19 16.88
C GLN A 131 4.75 -14.46 16.90
N LYS A 132 4.57 -15.35 15.92
CA LYS A 132 5.30 -16.64 15.88
C LYS A 132 6.80 -16.48 15.66
N THR A 133 7.22 -15.44 14.94
CA THR A 133 8.64 -15.25 14.56
C THR A 133 9.42 -14.31 15.49
N ALA A 134 8.84 -13.86 16.61
CA ALA A 134 9.52 -12.91 17.52
C ALA A 134 10.89 -13.42 18.01
N SER A 135 10.97 -14.69 18.40
CA SER A 135 12.22 -15.35 18.82
C SER A 135 13.20 -15.49 17.65
N TYR A 136 12.72 -15.90 16.47
CA TYR A 136 13.52 -15.99 15.25
C TYR A 136 14.20 -14.64 14.94
N ARG A 137 13.44 -13.54 14.90
CA ARG A 137 13.96 -12.21 14.57
C ARG A 137 15.00 -11.74 15.58
N THR A 138 14.74 -11.97 16.87
CA THR A 138 15.67 -11.59 17.96
C THR A 138 16.99 -12.35 17.83
N ARG A 139 16.96 -13.63 17.49
CA ARG A 139 18.17 -14.45 17.29
C ARG A 139 19.00 -13.95 16.11
N PHE A 140 18.37 -13.72 14.95
CA PHE A 140 19.11 -13.27 13.75
C PHE A 140 19.70 -11.86 13.91
N ARG A 141 19.05 -10.96 14.65
CA ARG A 141 19.64 -9.65 15.03
C ARG A 141 20.99 -9.79 15.73
N VAL A 142 21.13 -10.81 16.59
CA VAL A 142 22.37 -11.07 17.35
C VAL A 142 23.40 -11.78 16.47
N ILE A 143 22.98 -12.76 15.66
CA ILE A 143 23.90 -13.52 14.80
C ILE A 143 24.51 -12.64 13.71
N ASP A 144 23.70 -11.79 13.07
CA ASP A 144 24.11 -11.00 11.92
C ASP A 144 24.65 -9.60 12.30
N ASP A 145 24.76 -9.30 13.60
CA ASP A 145 25.12 -7.97 14.13
C ASP A 145 24.28 -6.83 13.50
N ALA A 146 23.00 -7.11 13.27
CA ALA A 146 22.07 -6.25 12.55
C ALA A 146 20.89 -5.87 13.46
N PRO A 147 21.04 -4.88 14.36
CA PRO A 147 20.02 -4.54 15.36
C PRO A 147 18.69 -4.08 14.74
N ASP A 148 18.76 -3.48 13.55
CA ASP A 148 17.59 -2.98 12.81
C ASP A 148 16.94 -4.04 11.90
N LEU A 149 17.44 -5.27 11.89
CA LEU A 149 16.86 -6.35 11.08
C LEU A 149 15.39 -6.56 11.46
N TYR A 150 14.50 -6.50 10.49
CA TYR A 150 13.05 -6.57 10.66
C TYR A 150 12.40 -5.46 11.52
N ALA A 151 13.06 -4.31 11.69
CA ALA A 151 12.51 -3.21 12.48
C ALA A 151 11.25 -2.60 11.85
N ASN A 152 11.09 -2.63 10.51
CA ASN A 152 9.87 -2.10 9.89
C ASN A 152 8.68 -3.04 10.08
N LEU A 153 8.89 -4.35 10.18
CA LEU A 153 7.88 -5.33 10.54
C LEU A 153 7.38 -5.12 11.97
N ASP A 154 8.28 -4.84 12.92
CA ASP A 154 7.88 -4.51 14.29
C ASP A 154 7.05 -3.21 14.32
N ARG A 155 7.46 -2.18 13.56
CA ARG A 155 6.67 -0.94 13.41
C ARG A 155 5.32 -1.19 12.76
N LEU A 156 5.27 -2.05 11.75
CA LEU A 156 4.04 -2.44 11.06
C LEU A 156 3.07 -3.15 12.01
N PHE A 157 3.54 -4.13 12.76
CA PHE A 157 2.74 -4.84 13.76
C PHE A 157 2.18 -3.90 14.83
N ASN A 158 3.01 -2.98 15.32
CA ASN A 158 2.59 -1.95 16.28
C ASN A 158 1.56 -0.99 15.68
N ALA A 159 1.71 -0.61 14.40
CA ALA A 159 0.75 0.25 13.71
C ALA A 159 -0.62 -0.42 13.57
N LEU A 160 -0.65 -1.71 13.19
CA LEU A 160 -1.88 -2.50 13.11
C LEU A 160 -2.53 -2.66 14.50
N THR A 161 -1.73 -2.94 15.52
CA THR A 161 -2.21 -3.06 16.91
C THR A 161 -2.85 -1.75 17.39
N ASN A 162 -2.17 -0.62 17.20
CA ASN A 162 -2.69 0.69 17.58
C ASN A 162 -3.96 1.05 16.83
N ARG A 163 -4.06 0.69 15.54
CA ARG A 163 -5.26 0.90 14.74
C ARG A 163 -6.45 0.09 15.29
N GLU A 164 -6.25 -1.19 15.55
CA GLU A 164 -7.32 -2.06 16.02
C GLU A 164 -7.76 -1.68 17.43
N MET A 165 -6.82 -1.36 18.33
CA MET A 165 -7.16 -0.86 19.67
C MET A 165 -8.02 0.40 19.62
N ARG A 166 -7.77 1.33 18.68
CA ARG A 166 -8.59 2.54 18.50
C ARG A 166 -9.99 2.23 17.98
N THR A 167 -10.15 1.15 17.23
CA THR A 167 -11.40 0.83 16.52
C THR A 167 -12.29 -0.11 17.33
N THR A 168 -11.72 -1.16 17.93
CA THR A 168 -12.44 -2.23 18.63
C THR A 168 -12.22 -2.22 20.14
N GLY A 169 -11.23 -1.46 20.63
CA GLY A 169 -10.81 -1.47 22.04
C GLY A 169 -9.97 -2.71 22.43
N LYS A 170 -9.60 -3.57 21.48
CA LYS A 170 -8.83 -4.80 21.72
C LYS A 170 -7.58 -4.83 20.86
N ALA A 171 -6.52 -5.46 21.35
CA ALA A 171 -5.33 -5.72 20.55
C ALA A 171 -5.59 -6.91 19.60
N PRO A 172 -5.06 -6.89 18.36
CA PRO A 172 -5.05 -8.03 17.47
C PRO A 172 -4.00 -9.03 17.99
N HIS A 173 -4.34 -9.72 19.06
CA HIS A 173 -3.50 -10.76 19.62
C HIS A 173 -4.15 -12.10 19.30
N ARG A 174 -3.46 -12.96 18.56
CA ARG A 174 -3.90 -14.33 18.34
C ARG A 174 -3.39 -15.21 19.47
N THR A 175 -4.25 -16.09 19.98
CA THR A 175 -3.82 -17.09 20.97
C THR A 175 -2.89 -18.12 20.33
N PRO A 176 -2.07 -18.85 21.10
CA PRO A 176 -1.21 -19.89 20.56
C PRO A 176 -1.96 -20.91 19.69
N GLU A 177 -3.16 -21.31 20.09
CA GLU A 177 -4.00 -22.25 19.33
C GLU A 177 -4.44 -21.67 17.98
N GLN A 178 -4.79 -20.38 17.96
CA GLN A 178 -5.15 -19.69 16.72
C GLN A 178 -3.96 -19.54 15.76
N ILE A 179 -2.76 -19.33 16.30
CA ILE A 179 -1.52 -19.29 15.52
C ILE A 179 -1.24 -20.69 14.95
N ASP A 180 -1.34 -21.74 15.75
CA ASP A 180 -1.11 -23.11 15.28
C ASP A 180 -2.11 -23.52 14.20
N ASP A 181 -3.39 -23.19 14.36
CA ASP A 181 -4.40 -23.46 13.33
C ASP A 181 -4.20 -22.63 12.06
N PHE A 182 -3.72 -21.39 12.20
CA PHE A 182 -3.26 -20.58 11.07
C PHE A 182 -2.10 -21.27 10.33
N LEU A 183 -1.06 -21.71 11.05
CA LEU A 183 0.10 -22.38 10.45
C LEU A 183 -0.29 -23.70 9.76
N LYS A 184 -1.21 -24.47 10.33
CA LYS A 184 -1.73 -25.70 9.67
C LYS A 184 -2.39 -25.38 8.33
N ARG A 185 -3.21 -24.32 8.27
CA ARG A 185 -3.86 -23.87 7.02
C ARG A 185 -2.84 -23.39 6.00
N GLU A 186 -1.86 -22.59 6.43
CA GLU A 186 -0.79 -22.11 5.56
C GLU A 186 0.08 -23.27 5.04
N ALA A 187 0.42 -24.24 5.89
CA ALA A 187 1.17 -25.45 5.52
C ALA A 187 0.41 -26.31 4.49
N ALA A 188 -0.92 -26.26 4.51
CA ALA A 188 -1.81 -26.95 3.58
C ALA A 188 -2.02 -26.19 2.26
N LEU A 189 -1.45 -24.99 2.08
CA LEU A 189 -1.40 -24.30 0.80
C LEU A 189 -0.54 -25.12 -0.17
N SER A 190 -1.18 -26.09 -0.81
CA SER A 190 -0.56 -26.95 -1.81
C SER A 190 -0.04 -26.08 -2.96
N PRO A 191 1.15 -26.34 -3.52
CA PRO A 191 1.38 -25.99 -4.91
C PRO A 191 0.30 -26.71 -5.69
N LYS A 192 -0.59 -25.99 -6.38
CA LYS A 192 -1.57 -26.59 -7.29
C LYS A 192 -0.77 -27.58 -8.16
N ARG A 193 -0.90 -28.88 -7.90
CA ARG A 193 -0.22 -29.92 -8.67
C ARG A 193 -0.81 -29.81 -10.06
N LEU A 194 -0.11 -29.13 -10.97
CA LEU A 194 -0.32 -29.27 -12.41
C LEU A 194 0.19 -30.67 -12.79
N TRP A 195 -0.56 -31.69 -12.39
CA TRP A 195 -0.42 -33.05 -12.89
C TRP A 195 -1.78 -33.45 -13.42
N GLY A 196 -1.96 -33.14 -14.70
CA GLY A 196 -3.17 -33.42 -15.48
C GLY A 196 -2.94 -33.40 -16.99
N MET A 197 -1.69 -33.55 -17.44
CA MET A 197 -1.38 -34.03 -18.80
C MET A 197 -0.27 -35.06 -18.67
N CYS A 198 -0.71 -36.28 -18.35
CA CYS A 198 0.06 -37.50 -18.50
C CYS A 198 0.29 -37.71 -20.01
N GLY A 199 1.49 -38.17 -20.37
CA GLY A 199 1.80 -38.57 -21.73
C GLY A 199 0.86 -39.66 -22.25
N ARG A 200 0.64 -39.61 -23.56
CA ARG A 200 0.77 -40.76 -24.44
C ARG A 200 1.33 -40.29 -25.77
#